data_AF-A0A3P1ATH0-F1
#
_entry.id   AF-A0A3P1ATH0-F1
#
_cell.length_a   1.000
_cell.length_b   1.000
_cell.length_c   1.000
_cell.angle_alpha   90.00
_cell.angle_beta   90.00
_cell.angle_gamma   90.00
#
_symmetry.space_group_name_H-M   'P 1'
#
loop_
_entity.id
_entity.type
_entity.pdbx_description
1 polymer ?
#
loop_
_entity_poly.entity_id
_entity_poly.type
_entity_poly.pdbx_seq_one_letter_code
_entity_poly.pdbx_strand_id
1 'polypeptide(L)'
;MKINKLLFFLLAVISLNSCVEYVNNGTMPDGPEKPEEQKYTAEQANPEDAKYIGDVFEFKAMLNGVDVTASTKFRVNGTNISGKTYTPAKLGDHSVIATMDNLTANFKFKVLEKEEEEPEPTGNRIDYNGVSNPLNTTLFVLNGVIDQQSGNVSIPNLTMPDGTTPALNWVMVSFDGTSYANAKHIYYLDVLVPRNGNNMVFPFQAPQIAIQEGFVEINGTAPFTITNMTMAFAGTGNAVPVGNPNPKPGTANYTSEATGDNSGELAKLFWNGEYSFDIQDLGAKPKGKNVKNLKINNNTIFQVKNLKLKK
;
A
#
# COMPACT_ATOMS: atom_id res chain seq x y z
N MET A 1 -75.54 -93.93 -15.43
CA MET A 1 -74.90 -93.38 -14.21
C MET A 1 -75.34 -91.92 -14.13
N LYS A 2 -76.05 -91.42 -13.11
CA LYS A 2 -75.79 -91.30 -11.65
C LYS A 2 -74.65 -90.32 -11.32
N ILE A 3 -74.92 -89.42 -10.35
CA ILE A 3 -74.03 -88.45 -9.66
C ILE A 3 -73.60 -87.28 -10.58
N ASN A 4 -73.77 -85.99 -10.27
CA ASN A 4 -74.41 -85.24 -9.16
C ASN A 4 -75.00 -83.92 -9.75
N LYS A 5 -75.92 -83.13 -9.16
CA LYS A 5 -76.58 -83.10 -7.84
C LYS A 5 -75.72 -82.79 -6.59
N LEU A 6 -74.79 -81.83 -6.68
CA LEU A 6 -74.12 -81.26 -5.48
C LEU A 6 -73.56 -79.83 -5.67
N LEU A 7 -74.10 -79.00 -6.56
CA LEU A 7 -73.59 -77.63 -6.76
C LEU A 7 -74.68 -76.58 -7.00
N PHE A 8 -75.85 -76.77 -6.40
CA PHE A 8 -76.96 -75.80 -6.37
C PHE A 8 -77.56 -75.60 -4.98
N PHE A 9 -76.89 -76.13 -3.95
CA PHE A 9 -77.42 -76.16 -2.58
C PHE A 9 -76.33 -75.98 -1.52
N LEU A 10 -75.48 -74.98 -1.74
CA LEU A 10 -74.82 -74.29 -0.64
C LEU A 10 -75.09 -72.79 -0.75
N LEU A 11 -76.14 -72.35 -0.03
CA LEU A 11 -76.28 -71.07 0.67
C LEU A 11 -75.67 -69.84 -0.06
N ALA A 12 -76.41 -68.87 -0.62
CA ALA A 12 -77.80 -68.45 -0.40
C ALA A 12 -78.23 -68.29 1.07
N VAL A 13 -77.30 -68.01 2.00
CA VAL A 13 -77.60 -67.55 3.37
C VAL A 13 -76.54 -66.51 3.76
N ILE A 14 -76.96 -65.40 4.39
CA ILE A 14 -76.15 -64.22 4.80
C ILE A 14 -75.53 -63.47 3.59
N SER A 15 -76.11 -62.45 2.97
CA SER A 15 -76.95 -61.32 3.44
C SER A 15 -76.42 -60.59 4.68
N LEU A 16 -75.82 -59.42 4.44
CA LEU A 16 -75.52 -58.31 5.36
C LEU A 16 -74.13 -58.26 6.03
N ASN A 17 -73.46 -57.14 5.74
CA ASN A 17 -72.50 -56.39 6.56
C ASN A 17 -71.16 -57.02 6.96
N SER A 18 -70.14 -56.74 6.15
CA SER A 18 -68.86 -56.22 6.67
C SER A 18 -68.23 -55.22 5.70
N CYS A 19 -68.00 -54.00 6.16
CA CYS A 19 -67.18 -53.01 5.46
C CYS A 19 -65.71 -53.32 5.71
N VAL A 20 -64.87 -53.31 4.67
CA VAL A 20 -63.51 -52.72 4.69
C VAL A 20 -63.23 -52.18 3.28
N GLU A 21 -62.58 -51.02 3.20
CA GLU A 21 -62.28 -50.29 1.97
C GLU A 21 -61.28 -51.00 1.05
N TYR A 22 -61.44 -50.82 -0.27
CA TYR A 22 -60.31 -50.73 -1.19
C TYR A 22 -60.57 -49.60 -2.19
N VAL A 23 -59.90 -48.47 -1.97
CA VAL A 23 -59.82 -47.39 -2.96
C VAL A 23 -58.91 -47.86 -4.08
N ASN A 24 -59.43 -47.99 -5.30
CA ASN A 24 -58.60 -48.24 -6.47
C ASN A 24 -58.38 -46.92 -7.22
N ASN A 25 -57.19 -46.34 -7.03
CA ASN A 25 -56.77 -45.08 -7.64
C ASN A 25 -56.58 -45.24 -9.16
N GLY A 26 -57.63 -44.97 -9.92
CA GLY A 26 -57.46 -44.56 -11.31
C GLY A 26 -56.77 -43.21 -11.35
N THR A 27 -55.45 -43.19 -11.58
CA THR A 27 -54.75 -41.97 -11.97
C THR A 27 -55.38 -41.45 -13.26
N MET A 28 -55.99 -40.26 -13.20
CA MET A 28 -56.33 -39.52 -14.42
C MET A 28 -55.06 -39.42 -15.28
N PRO A 29 -55.15 -39.52 -16.61
CA PRO A 29 -54.03 -39.11 -17.45
C PRO A 29 -53.77 -37.64 -17.13
N ASP A 30 -52.51 -37.30 -16.83
CA ASP A 30 -52.13 -35.91 -16.65
C ASP A 30 -52.57 -35.11 -17.88
N GLY A 31 -53.18 -33.95 -17.63
CA GLY A 31 -53.50 -33.02 -18.71
C GLY A 31 -52.23 -32.60 -19.45
N PRO A 32 -52.35 -31.99 -20.65
CA PRO A 32 -51.18 -31.47 -21.36
C PRO A 32 -50.34 -30.62 -20.40
N GLU A 33 -49.04 -30.90 -20.33
CA GLU A 33 -48.12 -30.21 -19.44
C GLU A 33 -48.34 -28.70 -19.53
N LYS A 34 -48.52 -28.05 -18.37
CA LYS A 34 -48.69 -26.60 -18.31
C LYS A 34 -47.48 -25.98 -19.00
N PRO A 35 -47.65 -25.15 -20.05
CA PRO A 35 -46.53 -24.60 -20.79
C PRO A 35 -45.61 -23.83 -19.83
N GLU A 36 -44.31 -24.08 -19.93
CA GLU A 36 -43.31 -23.43 -19.09
C GLU A 36 -43.44 -21.91 -19.18
N GLU A 37 -43.55 -21.24 -18.02
CA GLU A 37 -43.66 -19.79 -17.96
C GLU A 37 -42.34 -19.16 -18.43
N GLN A 38 -42.41 -18.37 -19.50
CA GLN A 38 -41.23 -17.70 -20.07
C GLN A 38 -40.63 -16.71 -19.06
N LYS A 39 -39.44 -17.04 -18.56
CA LYS A 39 -38.70 -16.24 -17.58
C LYS A 39 -37.60 -15.45 -18.30
N TYR A 40 -37.89 -14.19 -18.61
CA TYR A 40 -36.93 -13.23 -19.15
C TYR A 40 -36.38 -12.33 -18.04
N THR A 41 -35.07 -12.27 -17.90
CA THR A 41 -34.37 -11.46 -16.87
C THR A 41 -33.18 -10.74 -17.47
N ALA A 42 -32.85 -9.55 -16.94
CA ALA A 42 -31.65 -8.81 -17.33
C ALA A 42 -31.01 -8.14 -16.12
N GLU A 43 -29.68 -8.02 -16.15
CA GLU A 43 -28.85 -7.56 -15.04
C GLU A 43 -27.54 -6.93 -15.54
N GLN A 44 -26.78 -6.29 -14.64
CA GLN A 44 -25.38 -5.94 -14.88
C GLN A 44 -24.54 -7.23 -14.78
N ALA A 45 -23.73 -7.52 -15.79
CA ALA A 45 -22.98 -8.78 -15.88
C ALA A 45 -21.97 -8.92 -14.72
N ASN A 46 -21.16 -7.87 -14.51
CA ASN A 46 -20.17 -7.79 -13.45
C ASN A 46 -20.41 -6.49 -12.64
N PRO A 47 -21.16 -6.53 -11.52
CA PRO A 47 -21.44 -5.35 -10.69
C PRO A 47 -20.22 -4.80 -9.95
N GLU A 48 -19.16 -5.61 -9.80
CA GLU A 48 -17.94 -5.21 -9.09
C GLU A 48 -16.93 -4.47 -9.99
N ASP A 49 -16.95 -4.74 -11.31
CA ASP A 49 -15.96 -4.26 -12.28
C ASP A 49 -16.21 -2.83 -12.79
N ALA A 50 -17.43 -2.32 -12.62
CA ALA A 50 -17.83 -0.99 -13.08
C ALA A 50 -18.71 -0.30 -12.04
N LYS A 51 -18.22 0.83 -11.52
CA LYS A 51 -18.83 1.60 -10.42
C LYS A 51 -18.82 3.11 -10.65
N TYR A 52 -17.92 3.63 -11.47
CA TYR A 52 -17.63 5.06 -11.59
C TYR A 52 -18.02 5.67 -12.94
N ILE A 53 -17.99 7.00 -13.04
CA ILE A 53 -18.04 7.69 -14.34
C ILE A 53 -16.87 7.25 -15.22
N GLY A 54 -17.14 6.96 -16.49
CA GLY A 54 -16.13 6.51 -17.45
C GLY A 54 -15.93 4.99 -17.50
N ASP A 55 -16.37 4.24 -16.48
CA ASP A 55 -16.33 2.77 -16.51
C ASP A 55 -17.26 2.21 -17.59
N VAL A 56 -17.00 0.99 -18.06
CA VAL A 56 -17.83 0.29 -19.05
C VAL A 56 -18.75 -0.69 -18.32
N PHE A 57 -20.01 -0.30 -18.14
CA PHE A 57 -21.03 -1.16 -17.58
C PHE A 57 -21.51 -2.16 -18.64
N GLU A 58 -21.29 -3.45 -18.42
CA GLU A 58 -21.79 -4.52 -19.28
C GLU A 58 -23.11 -5.09 -18.76
N PHE A 59 -24.06 -5.30 -19.66
CA PHE A 59 -25.38 -5.86 -19.37
C PHE A 59 -25.52 -7.28 -19.94
N LYS A 60 -26.30 -8.10 -19.24
CA LYS A 60 -26.62 -9.47 -19.62
C LYS A 60 -28.13 -9.69 -19.62
N ALA A 61 -28.63 -10.51 -20.53
CA ALA A 61 -30.03 -10.91 -20.57
C ALA A 61 -30.18 -12.41 -20.79
N MET A 62 -31.12 -13.02 -20.08
CA MET A 62 -31.37 -14.46 -20.06
C MET A 62 -32.84 -14.75 -20.34
N LEU A 63 -33.13 -15.77 -21.14
CA LEU A 63 -34.47 -16.35 -21.33
C LEU A 63 -34.42 -17.83 -20.93
N ASN A 64 -35.21 -18.23 -19.92
CA ASN A 64 -35.25 -19.60 -19.40
C ASN A 64 -33.85 -20.19 -19.08
N GLY A 65 -32.90 -19.35 -18.68
CA GLY A 65 -31.51 -19.75 -18.39
C GLY A 65 -30.56 -19.80 -19.60
N VAL A 66 -31.03 -19.47 -20.81
CA VAL A 66 -30.20 -19.31 -22.02
C VAL A 66 -29.78 -17.85 -22.17
N ASP A 67 -28.52 -17.59 -22.52
CA ASP A 67 -28.03 -16.23 -22.80
C ASP A 67 -28.61 -15.70 -24.12
N VAL A 68 -29.34 -14.59 -24.03
CA VAL A 68 -30.00 -13.90 -25.14
C VAL A 68 -29.56 -12.42 -25.21
N THR A 69 -28.38 -12.12 -24.66
CA THR A 69 -27.84 -10.76 -24.60
C THR A 69 -27.62 -10.16 -25.99
N ALA A 70 -27.22 -10.98 -26.97
CA ALA A 70 -26.94 -10.53 -28.34
C ALA A 70 -28.21 -10.17 -29.15
N SER A 71 -29.37 -10.77 -28.82
CA SER A 71 -30.67 -10.47 -29.43
C SER A 71 -31.47 -9.43 -28.64
N THR A 72 -31.03 -9.08 -27.44
CA THR A 72 -31.68 -8.09 -26.57
C THR A 72 -31.31 -6.66 -26.95
N LYS A 73 -32.31 -5.77 -26.96
CA LYS A 73 -32.13 -4.32 -27.11
C LYS A 73 -32.19 -3.65 -25.75
N PHE A 74 -31.15 -2.90 -25.40
CA PHE A 74 -31.04 -2.19 -24.13
C PHE A 74 -31.30 -0.68 -24.30
N ARG A 75 -31.98 -0.09 -23.30
CA ARG A 75 -32.14 1.35 -23.12
C ARG A 75 -31.65 1.75 -21.74
N VAL A 76 -30.83 2.79 -21.65
CA VAL A 76 -30.36 3.35 -20.38
C VAL A 76 -30.92 4.76 -20.22
N ASN A 77 -31.61 5.02 -19.11
CA ASN A 77 -32.30 6.29 -18.84
C ASN A 77 -33.20 6.77 -20.01
N GLY A 78 -33.87 5.81 -20.66
CA GLY A 78 -34.75 6.05 -21.82
C GLY A 78 -34.05 6.13 -23.18
N THR A 79 -32.72 6.23 -23.24
CA THR A 79 -31.96 6.31 -24.49
C THR A 79 -31.56 4.92 -24.98
N ASN A 80 -31.78 4.60 -26.26
CA ASN A 80 -31.30 3.36 -26.88
C ASN A 80 -29.77 3.35 -26.89
N ILE A 81 -29.15 2.22 -26.50
CA ILE A 81 -27.71 2.00 -26.64
C ILE A 81 -27.41 1.00 -27.76
N SER A 82 -26.22 1.09 -28.34
CA SER A 82 -25.73 0.12 -29.34
C SER A 82 -25.03 -1.04 -28.64
N GLY A 83 -25.63 -2.23 -28.69
CA GLY A 83 -25.08 -3.43 -28.06
C GLY A 83 -25.41 -3.52 -26.57
N LYS A 84 -24.50 -4.14 -25.80
CA LYS A 84 -24.70 -4.54 -24.40
C LYS A 84 -23.90 -3.72 -23.37
N THR A 85 -23.22 -2.66 -23.79
CA THR A 85 -22.35 -1.86 -22.92
C THR A 85 -22.78 -0.40 -22.85
N TYR A 86 -22.52 0.24 -21.70
CA TYR A 86 -22.81 1.64 -21.46
C TYR A 86 -21.71 2.30 -20.64
N THR A 87 -21.30 3.50 -21.06
CA THR A 87 -20.37 4.34 -20.30
C THR A 87 -21.11 5.56 -19.77
N PRO A 88 -21.33 5.67 -18.45
CA PRO A 88 -22.04 6.81 -17.86
C PRO A 88 -21.17 8.07 -17.88
N ALA A 89 -21.81 9.19 -18.21
CA ALA A 89 -21.23 10.54 -18.12
C ALA A 89 -21.82 11.35 -16.95
N LYS A 90 -22.58 10.72 -16.05
CA LYS A 90 -23.26 11.34 -14.91
C LYS A 90 -23.29 10.40 -13.71
N LEU A 91 -23.34 10.99 -12.52
CA LEU A 91 -23.49 10.29 -11.24
C LEU A 91 -24.92 9.84 -10.98
N GLY A 92 -25.08 8.90 -10.04
CA GLY A 92 -26.36 8.49 -9.49
C GLY A 92 -27.00 7.28 -10.16
N ASP A 93 -28.28 7.07 -9.86
CA ASP A 93 -29.04 5.90 -10.30
C ASP A 93 -29.32 5.94 -11.80
N HIS A 94 -29.01 4.84 -12.48
CA HIS A 94 -29.30 4.61 -13.89
C HIS A 94 -30.29 3.47 -14.02
N SER A 95 -31.35 3.67 -14.81
CA SER A 95 -32.38 2.66 -15.08
C SER A 95 -32.14 2.03 -16.44
N VAL A 96 -32.10 0.70 -16.48
CA VAL A 96 -31.96 -0.09 -17.70
C VAL A 96 -33.26 -0.80 -18.02
N ILE A 97 -33.67 -0.75 -19.29
CA ILE A 97 -34.77 -1.52 -19.87
C ILE A 97 -34.17 -2.43 -20.93
N ALA A 98 -34.29 -3.74 -20.73
CA ALA A 98 -33.93 -4.78 -21.69
C ALA A 98 -35.21 -5.27 -22.39
N THR A 99 -35.18 -5.36 -23.73
CA THR A 99 -36.33 -5.81 -24.53
C THR A 99 -35.91 -6.83 -25.58
N MET A 100 -36.70 -7.91 -25.70
CA MET A 100 -36.56 -8.93 -26.73
C MET A 100 -37.97 -9.38 -27.15
N ASP A 101 -38.31 -9.20 -28.42
CA ASP A 101 -39.68 -9.35 -28.94
C ASP A 101 -40.72 -8.61 -28.07
N ASN A 102 -41.64 -9.35 -27.43
CA ASN A 102 -42.66 -8.80 -26.52
C ASN A 102 -42.27 -8.89 -25.03
N LEU A 103 -41.05 -9.36 -24.72
CA LEU A 103 -40.55 -9.54 -23.37
C LEU A 103 -39.76 -8.30 -22.92
N THR A 104 -39.92 -7.90 -21.66
CA THR A 104 -39.25 -6.73 -21.07
C THR A 104 -38.76 -7.04 -19.67
N ALA A 105 -37.51 -6.68 -19.37
CA ALA A 105 -36.92 -6.74 -18.04
C ALA A 105 -36.34 -5.37 -17.66
N ASN A 106 -36.41 -5.00 -16.38
CA ASN A 106 -35.95 -3.71 -15.89
C ASN A 106 -35.03 -3.90 -14.68
N PHE A 107 -33.92 -3.18 -14.63
CA PHE A 107 -33.03 -3.13 -13.47
C PHE A 107 -32.41 -1.74 -13.30
N LYS A 108 -31.69 -1.54 -12.19
CA LYS A 108 -30.97 -0.31 -11.90
C LYS A 108 -29.54 -0.62 -11.46
N PHE A 109 -28.62 0.30 -11.77
CA PHE A 109 -27.29 0.36 -11.20
C PHE A 109 -27.00 1.79 -10.74
N LYS A 110 -25.99 1.98 -9.88
CA LYS A 110 -25.62 3.29 -9.35
C LYS A 110 -24.21 3.64 -9.80
N VAL A 111 -24.05 4.84 -10.34
CA VAL A 111 -22.75 5.39 -10.74
C VAL A 111 -22.25 6.31 -9.64
N LEU A 112 -21.03 6.05 -9.19
CA LEU A 112 -20.35 6.79 -8.13
C LEU A 112 -19.34 7.78 -8.73
N GLU A 113 -18.96 8.75 -7.91
CA GLU A 113 -17.83 9.61 -8.19
C GLU A 113 -16.58 8.79 -7.93
N LYS A 114 -15.60 8.84 -8.84
CA LYS A 114 -14.31 8.24 -8.55
C LYS A 114 -13.64 9.15 -7.53
N GLU A 115 -13.36 8.62 -6.34
CA GLU A 115 -12.49 9.32 -5.39
C GLU A 115 -11.15 9.57 -6.11
N GLU A 116 -10.76 10.84 -6.24
CA GLU A 116 -9.43 11.18 -6.73
C GLU A 116 -8.43 10.69 -5.68
N GLU A 117 -7.73 9.60 -5.99
CA GLU A 117 -6.55 9.19 -5.23
C GLU A 117 -5.59 10.39 -5.24
N GLU A 118 -5.34 11.00 -4.08
CA GLU A 118 -4.36 12.08 -3.97
C GLU A 118 -3.02 11.58 -4.52
N PRO A 119 -2.33 12.37 -5.37
CA PRO A 119 -1.10 11.92 -6.00
C PRO A 119 -0.06 11.57 -4.93
N GLU A 120 0.41 10.32 -4.97
CA GLU A 120 1.44 9.80 -4.05
C GLU A 120 2.55 10.84 -3.81
N PRO A 121 2.82 11.23 -2.55
CA PRO A 121 3.73 12.31 -2.24
C PRO A 121 5.13 12.00 -2.75
N THR A 122 5.70 12.94 -3.53
CA THR A 122 7.03 12.78 -4.14
C THR A 122 8.08 13.68 -3.50
N GLY A 123 9.36 13.34 -3.69
CA GLY A 123 10.48 14.12 -3.20
C GLY A 123 10.87 13.83 -1.74
N ASN A 124 11.75 14.70 -1.23
CA ASN A 124 12.41 14.56 0.08
C ASN A 124 11.45 14.93 1.21
N ARG A 125 11.21 14.00 2.15
CA ARG A 125 10.14 14.15 3.16
C ARG A 125 10.25 13.17 4.32
N ILE A 126 9.51 13.45 5.38
CA ILE A 126 9.15 12.50 6.44
C ILE A 126 7.65 12.21 6.34
N ASP A 127 7.29 10.97 6.05
CA ASP A 127 5.90 10.51 6.10
C ASP A 127 5.59 9.99 7.51
N TYR A 128 4.57 10.56 8.16
CA TYR A 128 4.12 10.17 9.50
C TYR A 128 2.60 10.35 9.62
N ASN A 129 1.91 9.32 10.11
CA ASN A 129 0.45 9.32 10.35
C ASN A 129 -0.37 9.83 9.14
N GLY A 130 -0.04 9.35 7.93
CA GLY A 130 -0.68 9.76 6.67
C GLY A 130 -0.32 11.16 6.16
N VAL A 131 0.57 11.89 6.84
CA VAL A 131 0.99 13.24 6.44
C VAL A 131 2.44 13.25 6.00
N SER A 132 2.71 13.77 4.80
CA SER A 132 4.04 14.02 4.28
C SER A 132 4.57 15.39 4.69
N ASN A 133 5.74 15.41 5.31
CA ASN A 133 6.38 16.61 5.83
C ASN A 133 7.65 16.88 5.00
N PRO A 134 7.67 17.88 4.10
CA PRO A 134 8.76 18.07 3.16
C PRO A 134 10.07 18.48 3.84
N LEU A 135 11.19 17.94 3.35
CA LEU A 135 12.55 18.28 3.76
C LEU A 135 13.31 18.87 2.57
N ASN A 136 14.29 19.74 2.83
CA ASN A 136 15.08 20.35 1.75
C ASN A 136 16.59 20.45 2.03
N THR A 137 17.04 20.10 3.25
CA THR A 137 18.47 20.02 3.58
C THR A 137 18.80 18.68 4.23
N THR A 138 19.94 18.09 3.86
CA THR A 138 20.54 16.98 4.62
C THR A 138 22.04 17.20 4.82
N LEU A 139 22.53 16.84 6.00
CA LEU A 139 23.93 17.02 6.42
C LEU A 139 24.50 15.67 6.87
N PHE A 140 25.68 15.33 6.37
CA PHE A 140 26.47 14.17 6.79
C PHE A 140 27.71 14.67 7.54
N VAL A 141 27.70 14.56 8.86
CA VAL A 141 28.77 15.08 9.73
C VAL A 141 29.59 13.91 10.27
N LEU A 142 30.89 13.91 10.00
CA LEU A 142 31.82 12.96 10.62
C LEU A 142 32.23 13.48 12.01
N ASN A 143 32.12 12.63 13.03
CA ASN A 143 32.61 12.95 14.37
C ASN A 143 34.14 12.88 14.41
N GLY A 144 34.80 14.04 14.52
CA GLY A 144 36.26 14.15 14.47
C GLY A 144 36.79 15.58 14.63
N VAL A 145 38.05 15.70 15.03
CA VAL A 145 38.76 16.97 15.24
C VAL A 145 39.67 17.25 14.04
N ILE A 146 39.49 18.39 13.38
CA ILE A 146 40.46 18.88 12.38
C ILE A 146 41.57 19.67 13.10
N ASP A 147 42.81 19.22 12.98
CA ASP A 147 43.99 20.03 13.29
C ASP A 147 44.13 21.14 12.23
N GLN A 148 43.86 22.38 12.62
CA GLN A 148 43.89 23.57 11.76
C GLN A 148 45.28 23.88 11.16
N GLN A 149 46.36 23.40 11.78
CA GLN A 149 47.72 23.65 11.28
C GLN A 149 48.14 22.64 10.21
N SER A 150 47.74 21.38 10.37
CA SER A 150 48.19 20.29 9.49
C SER A 150 47.12 19.74 8.55
N GLY A 151 45.86 20.13 8.72
CA GLY A 151 44.71 19.61 7.99
C GLY A 151 44.40 18.12 8.28
N ASN A 152 45.10 17.51 9.24
CA ASN A 152 44.85 16.13 9.64
C ASN A 152 43.56 16.03 10.45
N VAL A 153 42.86 14.90 10.30
CA VAL A 153 41.65 14.60 11.07
C VAL A 153 41.99 13.54 12.11
N SER A 154 41.77 13.87 13.38
CA SER A 154 41.71 12.91 14.49
C SER A 154 40.26 12.46 14.67
N ILE A 155 40.03 11.17 14.93
CA ILE A 155 38.68 10.64 15.14
C ILE A 155 38.66 9.74 16.38
N PRO A 156 37.55 9.70 17.14
CA PRO A 156 37.42 8.85 18.31
C PRO A 156 37.75 7.38 18.00
N ASN A 157 38.38 6.68 18.95
CA ASN A 157 38.62 5.25 18.84
C ASN A 157 37.32 4.50 19.18
N LEU A 158 36.65 3.98 18.15
CA LEU A 158 35.35 3.32 18.23
C LEU A 158 35.39 2.00 17.48
N THR A 159 34.57 1.05 17.92
CA THR A 159 34.35 -0.23 17.25
C THR A 159 32.87 -0.37 16.84
N MET A 160 32.62 -1.19 15.83
CA MET A 160 31.26 -1.65 15.48
C MET A 160 30.68 -2.50 16.64
N PRO A 161 29.37 -2.84 16.62
CA PRO A 161 28.76 -3.71 17.64
C PRO A 161 29.39 -5.10 17.80
N ASP A 162 30.23 -5.54 16.85
CA ASP A 162 31.08 -6.74 16.97
C ASP A 162 32.25 -6.60 17.96
N GLY A 163 32.46 -5.42 18.53
CA GLY A 163 33.50 -5.11 19.51
C GLY A 163 34.93 -5.10 18.95
N THR A 164 35.14 -5.30 17.65
CA THR A 164 36.47 -5.55 17.06
C THR A 164 36.76 -4.77 15.78
N THR A 165 35.77 -4.55 14.91
CA THR A 165 35.93 -3.78 13.66
C THR A 165 36.01 -2.30 13.96
N PRO A 166 37.10 -1.58 13.61
CA PRO A 166 37.20 -0.14 13.85
C PRO A 166 36.13 0.65 13.07
N ALA A 167 35.51 1.63 13.73
CA ALA A 167 34.37 2.37 13.20
C ALA A 167 34.64 3.88 13.03
N LEU A 168 33.93 4.49 12.10
CA LEU A 168 33.67 5.92 11.98
C LEU A 168 32.29 6.19 12.58
N ASN A 169 32.13 7.33 13.24
CA ASN A 169 30.85 7.77 13.78
C ASN A 169 30.34 8.94 12.94
N TRP A 170 29.15 8.76 12.37
CA TRP A 170 28.52 9.69 11.44
C TRP A 170 27.17 10.13 11.99
N VAL A 171 26.95 11.43 12.02
CA VAL A 171 25.61 12.02 12.20
C VAL A 171 25.03 12.32 10.82
N MET A 172 23.86 11.76 10.55
CA MET A 172 23.04 12.10 9.40
C MET A 172 21.79 12.84 9.89
N VAL A 173 21.57 14.06 9.42
CA VAL A 173 20.40 14.86 9.80
C VAL A 173 19.75 15.48 8.57
N SER A 174 18.47 15.16 8.36
CA SER A 174 17.62 15.69 7.28
C SER A 174 16.53 16.56 7.87
N PHE A 175 16.32 17.76 7.33
CA PHE A 175 15.43 18.75 7.94
C PHE A 175 14.83 19.77 6.95
N ASP A 176 13.86 20.55 7.42
CA ASP A 176 13.27 21.67 6.70
C ASP A 176 13.97 23.01 7.01
N GLY A 177 14.30 23.76 5.95
CA GLY A 177 14.96 25.05 6.05
C GLY A 177 16.49 24.97 5.99
N THR A 178 17.15 26.08 6.30
CA THR A 178 18.62 26.27 6.14
C THR A 178 19.41 26.09 7.42
N SER A 179 18.74 25.95 8.57
CA SER A 179 19.36 25.71 9.87
C SER A 179 18.49 24.76 10.70
N TYR A 180 19.03 23.58 10.95
CA TYR A 180 18.37 22.50 11.68
C TYR A 180 18.02 22.88 13.14
N ALA A 181 18.69 23.90 13.72
CA ALA A 181 18.35 24.43 15.05
C ALA A 181 16.97 25.10 15.10
N ASN A 182 16.50 25.65 13.97
CA ASN A 182 15.19 26.29 13.82
C ASN A 182 14.19 25.42 13.03
N ALA A 183 14.60 24.23 12.58
CA ALA A 183 13.77 23.32 11.82
C ALA A 183 12.60 22.78 12.65
N LYS A 184 11.48 22.57 11.96
CA LYS A 184 10.24 21.99 12.50
C LYS A 184 10.17 20.49 12.26
N HIS A 185 10.70 20.04 11.14
CA HIS A 185 10.75 18.65 10.71
C HIS A 185 12.21 18.23 10.69
N ILE A 186 12.56 17.24 11.50
CA ILE A 186 13.93 16.75 11.64
C ILE A 186 13.89 15.23 11.68
N TYR A 187 14.74 14.59 10.88
CA TYR A 187 15.05 13.17 10.97
C TYR A 187 16.54 13.04 11.25
N TYR A 188 16.89 12.52 12.42
CA TYR A 188 18.27 12.43 12.91
C TYR A 188 18.65 10.97 13.17
N LEU A 189 19.86 10.62 12.73
CA LEU A 189 20.46 9.29 12.84
C LEU A 189 21.92 9.43 13.23
N ASP A 190 22.32 8.76 14.32
CA ASP A 190 23.71 8.54 14.68
C ASP A 190 24.10 7.11 14.29
N VAL A 191 25.12 6.96 13.44
CA VAL A 191 25.48 5.67 12.85
C VAL A 191 26.98 5.37 12.95
N LEU A 192 27.29 4.08 13.12
CA LEU A 192 28.64 3.55 12.97
C LEU A 192 28.83 2.93 11.59
N VAL A 193 29.96 3.28 10.97
CA VAL A 193 30.39 2.80 9.65
C VAL A 193 31.76 2.16 9.79
N PRO A 194 32.01 0.93 9.30
CA PRO A 194 33.32 0.30 9.38
C PRO A 194 34.38 1.08 8.60
N ARG A 195 35.58 1.23 9.17
CA ARG A 195 36.74 1.84 8.50
C ARG A 195 37.31 0.91 7.44
N ASN A 196 37.79 1.49 6.33
CA ASN A 196 38.64 0.80 5.36
C ASN A 196 40.11 1.21 5.59
N GLY A 197 40.76 0.58 6.57
CA GLY A 197 42.11 0.95 7.00
C GLY A 197 42.17 2.37 7.53
N ASN A 198 43.00 3.22 6.91
CA ASN A 198 43.12 4.64 7.25
C ASN A 198 42.23 5.56 6.38
N ASN A 199 41.39 4.99 5.51
CA ASN A 199 40.51 5.76 4.64
C ASN A 199 39.14 6.02 5.31
N MET A 200 38.61 7.21 5.09
CA MET A 200 37.21 7.52 5.38
C MET A 200 36.30 6.71 4.44
N VAL A 201 35.18 6.23 4.98
CA VAL A 201 34.12 5.53 4.25
C VAL A 201 32.82 6.28 4.52
N PHE A 202 32.15 6.77 3.48
CA PHE A 202 30.82 7.38 3.64
C PHE A 202 29.76 6.31 3.92
N PRO A 203 28.65 6.62 4.60
CA PRO A 203 27.60 5.64 4.93
C PRO A 203 27.15 4.78 3.74
N PHE A 204 26.86 5.38 2.58
CA PHE A 204 26.45 4.64 1.36
C PHE A 204 27.53 3.78 0.70
N GLN A 205 28.79 3.90 1.13
CA GLN A 205 29.90 3.05 0.64
C GLN A 205 30.17 1.87 1.57
N ALA A 206 29.50 1.81 2.72
CA ALA A 206 29.74 0.81 3.74
C ALA A 206 29.04 -0.52 3.40
N PRO A 207 29.69 -1.67 3.62
CA PRO A 207 29.02 -2.97 3.48
C PRO A 207 27.98 -3.24 4.57
N GLN A 208 28.07 -2.51 5.69
CA GLN A 208 27.13 -2.55 6.82
C GLN A 208 27.16 -1.21 7.56
N ILE A 209 26.04 -0.86 8.19
CA ILE A 209 25.89 0.33 9.03
C ILE A 209 25.20 -0.12 10.32
N ALA A 210 25.65 0.38 11.48
CA ALA A 210 24.97 0.14 12.75
C ALA A 210 24.43 1.46 13.31
N ILE A 211 23.10 1.63 13.29
CA ILE A 211 22.45 2.77 13.94
C ILE A 211 22.63 2.65 15.45
N GLN A 212 22.99 3.75 16.11
CA GLN A 212 23.27 3.82 17.55
C GLN A 212 22.14 4.49 18.32
N GLU A 213 21.64 5.60 17.77
CA GLU A 213 20.52 6.37 18.28
C GLU A 213 19.92 7.17 17.12
N GLY A 214 18.71 7.66 17.31
CA GLY A 214 18.10 8.60 16.39
C GLY A 214 16.84 9.21 16.99
N PHE A 215 16.29 10.21 16.30
CA PHE A 215 14.98 10.78 16.65
C PHE A 215 14.30 11.36 15.41
N VAL A 216 13.00 11.52 15.52
CA VAL A 216 12.18 12.29 14.58
C VAL A 216 11.55 13.44 15.35
N GLU A 217 11.53 14.63 14.77
CA GLU A 217 10.66 15.73 15.20
C GLU A 217 9.74 16.12 14.03
N ILE A 218 8.46 16.35 14.34
CA ILE A 218 7.45 16.90 13.43
C ILE A 218 6.85 18.12 14.13
N ASN A 219 6.80 19.27 13.46
CA ASN A 219 6.37 20.54 14.06
C ASN A 219 7.11 20.91 15.38
N GLY A 220 8.39 20.51 15.51
CA GLY A 220 9.23 20.76 16.68
C GLY A 220 8.94 19.86 17.89
N THR A 221 8.12 18.82 17.74
CA THR A 221 7.83 17.83 18.78
C THR A 221 8.24 16.43 18.33
N ALA A 222 8.75 15.62 19.26
CA ALA A 222 8.98 14.20 18.98
C ALA A 222 7.61 13.49 18.94
N PRO A 223 7.23 12.83 17.83
CA PRO A 223 5.90 12.29 17.66
C PRO A 223 5.66 11.01 18.48
N PHE A 224 6.72 10.25 18.76
CA PHE A 224 6.73 9.03 19.58
C PHE A 224 8.14 8.73 20.10
N THR A 225 8.27 7.76 21.02
CA THR A 225 9.56 7.22 21.48
C THR A 225 10.04 6.16 20.50
N ILE A 226 11.21 6.36 19.88
CA ILE A 226 11.76 5.38 18.94
C ILE A 226 12.35 4.17 19.69
N THR A 227 11.96 2.97 19.25
CA THR A 227 12.52 1.69 19.72
C THR A 227 13.55 1.11 18.77
N ASN A 228 13.36 1.31 17.47
CA ASN A 228 14.21 0.79 16.42
C ASN A 228 14.22 1.73 15.22
N MET A 229 15.33 1.72 14.49
CA MET A 229 15.44 2.41 13.21
C MET A 229 16.15 1.51 12.20
N THR A 230 15.75 1.62 10.94
CA THR A 230 16.41 0.97 9.81
C THR A 230 16.80 2.02 8.78
N MET A 231 17.79 1.70 7.93
CA MET A 231 18.23 2.56 6.83
C MET A 231 18.64 1.70 5.66
N ALA A 232 18.29 2.13 4.45
CA ALA A 232 18.75 1.53 3.20
C ALA A 232 19.19 2.62 2.23
N PHE A 233 20.39 2.50 1.68
CA PHE A 233 20.84 3.31 0.54
C PHE A 233 20.46 2.62 -0.77
N ALA A 234 20.06 3.41 -1.77
CA ALA A 234 19.85 2.91 -3.11
C ALA A 234 21.19 2.49 -3.76
N GLY A 235 21.14 1.49 -4.66
CA GLY A 235 22.34 1.04 -5.38
C GLY A 235 22.93 2.06 -6.38
N THR A 236 22.23 3.16 -6.63
CA THR A 236 22.63 4.25 -7.56
C THR A 236 22.22 5.62 -7.00
N GLY A 237 22.75 6.71 -7.59
CA GLY A 237 22.45 8.09 -7.18
C GLY A 237 23.28 8.62 -6.01
N ASN A 238 24.08 7.77 -5.38
CA ASN A 238 25.01 8.16 -4.31
C ASN A 238 26.37 8.59 -4.88
N ALA A 239 26.88 9.76 -4.47
CA ALA A 239 28.19 10.29 -4.86
C ALA A 239 28.82 11.07 -3.70
N VAL A 240 30.13 10.88 -3.50
CA VAL A 240 30.90 11.68 -2.53
C VAL A 240 31.04 13.14 -3.00
N PRO A 241 31.20 14.12 -2.09
CA PRO A 241 31.41 15.51 -2.49
C PRO A 241 32.73 15.65 -3.24
N VAL A 242 32.75 16.41 -4.32
CA VAL A 242 33.94 16.59 -5.17
C VAL A 242 34.56 17.95 -4.88
N GLY A 243 35.85 17.97 -4.49
CA GLY A 243 36.54 19.18 -4.06
C GLY A 243 37.52 19.75 -5.09
N ASN A 244 37.52 21.09 -5.19
CA ASN A 244 38.53 22.00 -5.78
C ASN A 244 39.02 21.70 -7.23
N PRO A 245 38.82 22.61 -8.21
CA PRO A 245 38.42 24.02 -8.03
C PRO A 245 36.92 24.24 -7.85
N ASN A 246 36.08 23.29 -8.28
CA ASN A 246 34.63 23.42 -8.26
C ASN A 246 34.05 22.55 -7.13
N PRO A 247 33.88 23.09 -5.90
CA PRO A 247 33.22 22.38 -4.82
C PRO A 247 31.80 22.00 -5.23
N LYS A 248 31.50 20.70 -5.24
CA LYS A 248 30.14 20.19 -5.40
C LYS A 248 29.71 19.45 -4.13
N PRO A 249 28.46 19.61 -3.69
CA PRO A 249 27.90 18.74 -2.65
C PRO A 249 27.95 17.28 -3.10
N GLY A 250 27.90 16.36 -2.15
CA GLY A 250 27.67 14.96 -2.48
C GLY A 250 26.21 14.76 -2.86
N THR A 251 25.86 13.61 -3.42
CA THR A 251 24.46 13.20 -3.58
C THR A 251 24.21 11.93 -2.78
N ALA A 252 23.04 11.83 -2.17
CA ALA A 252 22.62 10.66 -1.43
C ALA A 252 21.20 10.26 -1.83
N ASN A 253 20.95 8.95 -1.92
CA ASN A 253 19.63 8.37 -2.13
C ASN A 253 19.43 7.25 -1.11
N TYR A 254 18.54 7.49 -0.15
CA TYR A 254 18.26 6.57 0.96
C TYR A 254 16.84 6.72 1.52
N THR A 255 16.38 5.64 2.12
CA THR A 255 15.21 5.62 3.00
C THR A 255 15.63 5.25 4.41
N SER A 256 14.86 5.69 5.39
CA SER A 256 14.98 5.23 6.77
C SER A 256 13.59 5.09 7.38
N GLU A 257 13.40 4.06 8.19
CA GLU A 257 12.17 3.88 8.96
C GLU A 257 12.50 3.98 10.45
N ALA A 258 11.63 4.64 11.21
CA ALA A 258 11.67 4.74 12.65
C ALA A 258 10.38 4.17 13.23
N THR A 259 10.47 3.18 14.11
CA THR A 259 9.33 2.55 14.77
C THR A 259 9.29 2.86 16.25
N GLY A 260 8.08 2.99 16.81
CA GLY A 260 7.86 3.16 18.24
C GLY A 260 7.68 1.87 19.03
N ASP A 261 7.28 1.98 20.30
CA ASP A 261 6.91 0.84 21.15
C ASP A 261 5.55 0.23 20.72
N ASN A 262 4.69 1.04 20.09
CA ASN A 262 3.36 0.64 19.66
C ASN A 262 3.33 0.23 18.18
N SER A 263 2.52 -0.78 17.84
CA SER A 263 2.46 -1.43 16.51
C SER A 263 1.88 -0.59 15.35
N GLY A 264 1.87 0.73 15.47
CA GLY A 264 1.44 1.69 14.44
C GLY A 264 2.24 3.00 14.42
N GLU A 265 3.19 3.18 15.35
CA GLU A 265 4.07 4.36 15.39
C GLU A 265 5.21 4.16 14.38
N LEU A 266 5.08 4.79 13.21
CA LEU A 266 6.01 4.66 12.09
C LEU A 266 6.23 6.01 11.41
N ALA A 267 7.48 6.46 11.34
CA ALA A 267 7.91 7.59 10.54
C ALA A 267 8.91 7.12 9.46
N LYS A 268 8.68 7.51 8.20
CA LYS A 268 9.52 7.13 7.06
C LYS A 268 10.21 8.34 6.46
N LEU A 269 11.53 8.35 6.46
CA LEU A 269 12.34 9.29 5.69
C LEU A 269 12.51 8.80 4.26
N PHE A 270 12.28 9.69 3.31
CA PHE A 270 12.70 9.55 1.92
C PHE A 270 13.66 10.69 1.59
N TRP A 271 14.86 10.34 1.10
CA TRP A 271 15.83 11.32 0.62
C TRP A 271 16.45 10.87 -0.70
N ASN A 272 16.41 11.75 -1.70
CA ASN A 272 17.13 11.64 -2.96
C ASN A 272 17.57 13.05 -3.40
N GLY A 273 18.82 13.40 -3.17
CA GLY A 273 19.32 14.74 -3.47
C GLY A 273 20.69 15.06 -2.89
N GLU A 274 21.07 16.33 -2.99
CA GLU A 274 22.36 16.84 -2.54
C GLU A 274 22.51 16.80 -1.01
N TYR A 275 23.72 16.53 -0.51
CA TYR A 275 24.06 16.65 0.90
C TYR A 275 25.32 17.48 1.12
N SER A 276 25.34 18.24 2.21
CA SER A 276 26.57 18.90 2.68
C SER A 276 27.32 17.99 3.66
N PHE A 277 28.64 18.04 3.58
CA PHE A 277 29.55 17.28 4.43
C PHE A 277 30.29 18.22 5.39
N ASP A 278 30.45 17.83 6.65
CA ASP A 278 31.31 18.54 7.60
C ASP A 278 32.03 17.54 8.53
N ILE A 279 33.05 18.01 9.25
CA ILE A 279 33.76 17.25 10.27
C ILE A 279 33.77 18.07 11.55
N GLN A 280 33.17 17.53 12.61
CA GLN A 280 33.03 18.26 13.87
C GLN A 280 33.35 17.38 15.08
N ASP A 281 34.01 17.95 16.08
CA ASP A 281 34.14 17.33 17.40
C ASP A 281 32.78 17.36 18.09
N LEU A 282 32.13 16.19 18.18
CA LEU A 282 30.84 16.04 18.86
C LEU A 282 31.00 15.73 20.35
N GLY A 283 32.23 15.54 20.84
CA GLY A 283 32.55 15.20 22.21
C GLY A 283 31.72 14.03 22.75
N ALA A 284 31.17 14.21 23.95
CA ALA A 284 30.13 13.32 24.46
C ALA A 284 28.79 13.65 23.77
N LYS A 285 28.49 12.88 22.71
CA LYS A 285 27.32 12.93 21.81
C LYS A 285 26.15 13.83 22.25
N PRO A 286 25.65 14.74 21.40
CA PRO A 286 24.40 15.44 21.66
C PRO A 286 23.20 14.48 21.58
N LYS A 287 22.79 13.93 22.72
CA LYS A 287 21.66 12.99 22.79
C LYS A 287 20.32 13.70 22.60
N GLY A 288 19.47 13.14 21.73
CA GLY A 288 18.09 13.59 21.50
C GLY A 288 17.98 15.07 21.15
N LYS A 289 17.06 15.79 21.80
CA LYS A 289 16.79 17.23 21.54
C LYS A 289 18.02 18.15 21.65
N ASN A 290 19.09 17.73 22.32
CA ASN A 290 20.34 18.49 22.39
C ASN A 290 21.07 18.60 21.05
N VAL A 291 20.68 17.82 20.04
CA VAL A 291 21.17 17.95 18.66
C VAL A 291 21.05 19.39 18.17
N LYS A 292 19.99 20.15 18.53
CA LYS A 292 19.80 21.60 18.23
C LYS A 292 20.92 22.54 18.71
N ASN A 293 21.91 22.01 19.45
CA ASN A 293 23.12 22.73 19.86
C ASN A 293 24.39 22.37 19.06
N LEU A 294 24.31 21.46 18.07
CA LEU A 294 25.39 21.19 17.10
C LEU A 294 25.77 22.48 16.36
N LYS A 295 26.99 22.98 16.61
CA LYS A 295 27.50 24.17 15.91
C LYS A 295 28.13 23.77 14.58
N ILE A 296 27.33 23.26 13.66
CA ILE A 296 27.81 22.84 12.33
C ILE A 296 28.36 24.08 11.63
N ASN A 297 29.65 24.05 11.30
CA ASN A 297 30.34 25.21 10.76
C ASN A 297 30.32 25.12 9.24
N ASN A 298 29.34 25.77 8.61
CA ASN A 298 29.16 25.80 7.15
C ASN A 298 30.38 26.31 6.32
N ASN A 299 31.50 26.65 6.96
CA ASN A 299 32.68 27.29 6.37
C ASN A 299 33.87 26.34 6.08
N THR A 300 33.84 25.06 6.51
CA THR A 300 35.01 24.14 6.45
C THR A 300 34.97 23.04 5.40
N ILE A 301 33.97 23.05 4.51
CA ILE A 301 33.53 21.88 3.71
C ILE A 301 34.58 21.32 2.71
N PHE A 302 35.61 22.09 2.28
CA PHE A 302 36.39 21.74 1.06
C PHE A 302 37.94 21.75 1.14
N GLN A 303 38.56 21.71 2.32
CA GLN A 303 40.04 21.72 2.42
C GLN A 303 40.72 20.34 2.49
N VAL A 304 39.99 19.24 2.70
CA VAL A 304 40.59 17.94 3.02
C VAL A 304 41.03 17.16 1.78
N LYS A 305 42.09 17.64 1.10
CA LYS A 305 42.65 17.02 -0.12
C LYS A 305 43.23 15.62 0.08
N ASN A 306 43.56 15.22 1.31
CA ASN A 306 44.09 13.90 1.67
C ASN A 306 43.71 13.56 3.13
N LEU A 307 42.56 12.95 3.34
CA LEU A 307 42.06 12.62 4.69
C LEU A 307 42.80 11.39 5.26
N LYS A 308 44.03 11.60 5.74
CA LYS A 308 44.81 10.59 6.46
C LYS A 308 44.38 10.54 7.92
N LEU A 309 43.59 9.53 8.25
CA LEU A 309 43.22 9.23 9.63
C LEU A 309 44.48 8.82 10.42
N LYS A 310 44.79 9.57 11.47
CA LYS A 310 45.82 9.16 12.46
C LYS A 310 45.15 8.32 13.56
N LYS A 311 45.91 7.37 14.10
CA LYS A 311 45.57 6.67 15.35
C LYS A 311 45.95 7.54 16.54
#